data_AF-A0A810NXS5-F1
#
_entry.id   AF-A0A810NXS5-F1
#
_cell.length_a   1.000
_cell.length_b   1.000
_cell.length_c   1.000
_cell.angle_alpha   90.00
_cell.angle_beta   90.00
_cell.angle_gamma   90.00
#
_symmetry.space_group_name_H-M   'P 1'
#
loop_
_entity.id
_entity.type
_entity.pdbx_description
1 polymer ?
#
loop_
_entity_poly.entity_id
_entity_poly.type
_entity_poly.pdbx_seq_one_letter_code
_entity_poly.pdbx_strand_id
1 'polypeptide(L)'
;MDQGTRDEVLGRLAEAVGSVTVTHPTRVAVDGPPAAGKTTLADELAVVLRAQGRDVIRATIDDFLFPRAQRYPRGEYSAEGCYFDTHDHDALNRVLLDPLGPGGDRRFQHAVDDPRRPVWQARAR
;
A
#
# COMPACT_ATOMS: atom_id res chain seq x y z
N MET A 1 0.88 11.65 -30.87
CA MET A 1 0.44 10.90 -29.68
C MET A 1 0.07 11.93 -28.66
N ASP A 2 -1.22 12.12 -28.43
CA ASP A 2 -1.72 13.06 -27.43
C ASP A 2 -1.41 12.48 -26.05
N GLN A 3 -0.34 12.97 -25.44
CA GLN A 3 0.05 12.56 -24.10
C GLN A 3 -0.94 13.24 -23.16
N GLY A 4 -2.07 12.58 -22.90
CA GLY A 4 -3.12 13.10 -22.03
C GLY A 4 -2.54 13.66 -20.74
N THR A 5 -3.13 14.75 -20.25
CA THR A 5 -2.61 15.46 -19.08
C THR A 5 -2.58 14.54 -17.85
N ARG A 6 -1.71 14.83 -16.88
CA ARG A 6 -1.59 14.05 -15.64
C ARG A 6 -2.95 13.89 -14.93
N ASP A 7 -3.75 14.95 -14.95
CA ASP A 7 -5.09 14.98 -14.37
C ASP A 7 -6.08 14.06 -15.09
N GLU A 8 -6.00 13.95 -16.42
CA GLU A 8 -6.82 12.99 -17.18
C GLU A 8 -6.49 11.54 -16.81
N VAL A 9 -5.20 11.22 -16.64
CA VAL A 9 -4.79 9.87 -16.22
C VAL A 9 -5.29 9.58 -14.81
N LEU A 10 -5.14 10.52 -13.88
CA LEU A 10 -5.66 10.38 -12.52
C LEU A 10 -7.18 10.21 -12.51
N GLY A 11 -7.90 10.97 -13.32
CA GLY A 11 -9.35 10.84 -13.48
C GLY A 11 -9.75 9.45 -13.98
N ARG A 12 -9.08 8.95 -15.03
CA ARG A 12 -9.34 7.59 -15.56
C ARG A 12 -9.04 6.49 -14.54
N LEU A 13 -7.97 6.63 -13.77
CA LEU A 13 -7.64 5.68 -12.70
C LEU A 13 -8.69 5.74 -11.58
N ALA A 14 -9.16 6.92 -11.20
CA ALA A 14 -10.18 7.07 -10.19
C ALA A 14 -11.51 6.40 -10.62
N GLU A 15 -11.93 6.60 -11.87
CA GLU A 15 -13.09 5.93 -12.46
C GLU A 15 -12.90 4.40 -12.48
N ALA A 16 -11.74 3.91 -12.89
CA ALA A 16 -11.44 2.48 -12.89
C ALA A 16 -11.55 1.88 -11.48
N VAL A 17 -11.03 2.57 -10.47
CA VAL A 17 -11.15 2.15 -9.06
C VAL A 17 -12.61 2.20 -8.59
N GLY A 18 -13.36 3.23 -8.97
CA GLY A 18 -14.79 3.38 -8.63
C GLY A 18 -15.69 2.31 -9.25
N SER A 19 -15.29 1.75 -10.40
CA SER A 19 -16.02 0.68 -11.08
C SER A 19 -15.92 -0.70 -10.41
N VAL A 20 -14.97 -0.88 -9.49
CA VAL A 20 -14.77 -2.16 -8.79
C VAL A 20 -15.82 -2.30 -7.68
N THR A 21 -16.75 -3.23 -7.87
CA THR A 21 -17.82 -3.53 -6.91
C THR A 21 -17.48 -4.77 -6.10
N VAL A 22 -17.12 -4.55 -4.83
CA VAL A 22 -16.79 -5.60 -3.85
C VAL A 22 -17.43 -5.25 -2.50
N THR A 23 -17.64 -6.26 -1.65
CA THR A 23 -18.28 -6.10 -0.33
C THR A 23 -17.31 -5.66 0.78
N HIS A 24 -16.03 -5.62 0.46
CA HIS A 24 -14.92 -5.15 1.31
C HIS A 24 -14.21 -3.99 0.63
N PRO A 25 -13.30 -3.28 1.30
CA PRO A 25 -12.54 -2.19 0.67
C PRO A 25 -11.84 -2.63 -0.63
N THR A 26 -11.94 -1.80 -1.68
CA THR A 26 -11.20 -1.98 -2.93
C THR A 26 -9.71 -1.75 -2.68
N ARG A 27 -8.88 -2.72 -3.07
CA ARG A 27 -7.42 -2.62 -2.95
C ARG A 27 -6.82 -2.24 -4.30
N VAL A 28 -5.87 -1.32 -4.29
CA VAL A 28 -5.18 -0.83 -5.49
C VAL A 28 -3.68 -0.90 -5.25
N ALA A 29 -2.98 -1.69 -6.04
CA ALA A 29 -1.51 -1.79 -5.99
C ALA A 29 -0.90 -0.87 -7.06
N VAL A 30 0.12 -0.11 -6.68
CA VAL A 30 0.92 0.71 -7.61
C VAL A 30 2.33 0.13 -7.64
N ASP A 31 2.65 -0.58 -8.71
CA ASP A 31 3.93 -1.28 -8.90
C ASP A 31 4.74 -0.71 -10.07
N GLY A 32 6.05 -0.92 -10.05
CA GLY A 32 6.99 -0.37 -11.01
C GLY A 32 8.42 -0.23 -10.45
N PRO A 33 9.39 0.13 -11.31
CA PRO A 33 10.80 0.18 -10.90
C PRO A 33 11.08 1.27 -9.85
N PRO A 34 12.23 1.19 -9.13
CA PRO A 34 12.68 2.26 -8.26
C PRO A 34 12.70 3.61 -8.99
N ALA A 35 12.38 4.70 -8.27
CA ALA A 35 12.31 6.07 -8.80
C ALA A 35 11.30 6.31 -9.96
N ALA A 36 10.40 5.37 -10.26
CA ALA A 36 9.35 5.56 -11.27
C ALA A 36 8.21 6.52 -10.85
N GLY A 37 8.25 7.08 -9.62
CA GLY A 37 7.20 7.97 -9.13
C GLY A 37 5.95 7.29 -8.58
N LYS A 38 6.03 5.99 -8.22
CA LYS A 38 4.91 5.20 -7.65
C LYS A 38 4.26 5.88 -6.46
N THR A 39 5.08 6.37 -5.52
CA THR A 39 4.62 7.07 -4.32
C THR A 39 3.83 8.32 -4.69
N THR A 40 4.35 9.13 -5.61
CA THR A 40 3.69 10.33 -6.12
C THR A 40 2.35 10.01 -6.77
N LEU A 41 2.30 9.00 -7.65
CA LEU A 41 1.06 8.57 -8.30
C LEU A 41 0.01 8.10 -7.27
N ALA A 42 0.43 7.28 -6.30
CA ALA A 42 -0.47 6.75 -5.29
C ALA A 42 -1.04 7.86 -4.38
N ASP A 43 -0.23 8.87 -4.06
CA ASP A 43 -0.65 9.98 -3.21
C ASP A 43 -1.60 10.94 -3.94
N GLU A 44 -1.33 11.26 -5.21
CA GLU A 44 -2.23 12.07 -6.03
C GLU A 44 -3.56 11.37 -6.32
N LEU A 45 -3.52 10.07 -6.66
CA LEU A 45 -4.74 9.29 -6.84
C LEU A 45 -5.59 9.27 -5.57
N ALA A 46 -4.94 9.18 -4.40
CA ALA A 46 -5.64 9.26 -3.12
C ALA A 46 -6.28 10.63 -2.88
N VAL A 47 -5.66 11.73 -3.32
CA VAL A 47 -6.28 13.06 -3.28
C VAL A 47 -7.54 13.11 -4.13
N VAL A 48 -7.47 12.61 -5.38
CA VAL A 48 -8.62 12.57 -6.30
C VAL A 48 -9.77 11.74 -5.73
N LEU A 49 -9.49 10.53 -5.25
CA LEU A 49 -10.50 9.64 -4.68
C LEU A 49 -11.15 10.23 -3.41
N ARG A 50 -10.37 10.91 -2.55
CA ARG A 50 -10.90 11.61 -1.37
C ARG A 50 -11.79 12.78 -1.76
N ALA A 51 -11.42 13.53 -2.79
CA ALA A 51 -12.25 14.62 -3.32
C ALA A 51 -13.60 14.11 -3.87
N GLN A 52 -13.65 12.86 -4.35
CA GLN A 52 -14.87 12.16 -4.74
C GLN A 52 -15.65 11.56 -3.55
N GLY A 53 -15.24 11.84 -2.30
CA GLY A 53 -15.94 11.40 -1.10
C GLY A 53 -15.61 9.97 -0.64
N ARG A 54 -14.54 9.35 -1.16
CA ARG A 54 -14.12 8.01 -0.74
C ARG A 54 -13.14 8.06 0.43
N ASP A 55 -13.31 7.15 1.39
CA ASP A 55 -12.31 6.89 2.41
C ASP A 55 -11.12 6.14 1.80
N VAL A 56 -9.92 6.71 1.90
CA VAL A 56 -8.69 6.14 1.30
C VAL A 56 -7.64 5.85 2.36
N ILE A 57 -7.30 4.57 2.45
CA ILE A 57 -6.18 4.04 3.23
C ILE A 57 -4.93 4.03 2.36
N ARG A 58 -3.89 4.76 2.76
CA ARG A 58 -2.55 4.68 2.15
C ARG A 58 -1.68 3.73 2.97
N ALA A 59 -0.98 2.86 2.27
CA ALA A 59 0.03 1.96 2.81
C ALA A 59 1.16 1.82 1.78
N THR A 60 2.36 1.54 2.26
CA THR A 60 3.50 1.12 1.44
C THR A 60 4.06 -0.17 1.98
N ILE A 61 4.60 -1.02 1.10
CA ILE A 61 5.28 -2.24 1.52
C ILE A 61 6.52 -1.93 2.37
N ASP A 62 7.11 -0.74 2.20
CA ASP A 62 8.28 -0.29 2.95
C ASP A 62 8.03 -0.11 4.46
N ASP A 63 6.77 -0.12 4.89
CA ASP A 63 6.38 -0.10 6.31
C ASP A 63 6.31 -1.51 6.93
N PHE A 64 6.54 -2.54 6.12
CA PHE A 64 6.47 -3.96 6.46
C PHE A 64 7.81 -4.62 6.23
N LEU A 65 8.82 -4.17 6.96
CA LEU A 65 10.17 -4.71 6.87
C LEU A 65 10.40 -5.73 7.98
N PHE A 66 11.18 -6.78 7.69
CA PHE A 66 11.67 -7.64 8.77
C PHE A 66 12.50 -6.82 9.78
N PRO A 67 12.56 -7.21 11.07
CA PRO A 67 13.46 -6.57 12.03
C PRO A 67 14.91 -6.57 11.52
N ARG A 68 15.69 -5.53 11.85
CA ARG A 68 17.09 -5.40 11.38
C ARG A 68 17.94 -6.65 11.67
N ALA A 69 17.68 -7.34 12.78
CA ALA A 69 18.36 -8.59 13.15
C ALA A 69 18.12 -9.77 12.18
N GLN A 70 17.07 -9.69 11.35
CA GLN A 70 16.65 -10.72 10.41
C GLN A 70 16.86 -10.32 8.94
N ARG A 71 17.34 -9.10 8.65
CA ARG A 71 17.50 -8.61 7.25
C ARG A 71 18.76 -9.08 6.54
N TYR A 72 19.77 -9.58 7.25
CA TYR A 72 21.06 -9.95 6.65
C TYR A 72 21.49 -11.42 6.86
N PRO A 73 20.60 -12.42 6.83
CA PRO A 73 21.02 -13.82 6.95
C PRO A 73 21.90 -14.24 5.75
N ARG A 74 21.77 -13.57 4.61
CA ARG A 74 22.54 -13.81 3.37
C ARG A 74 23.64 -12.77 3.10
N GLY A 75 23.93 -11.89 4.07
CA GLY A 75 24.92 -10.80 3.94
C GLY A 75 24.35 -9.48 3.42
N GLU A 76 24.98 -8.37 3.81
CA GLU A 76 24.53 -6.98 3.62
C GLU A 76 24.32 -6.56 2.15
N TYR A 77 25.05 -7.19 1.22
CA TYR A 77 25.03 -6.83 -0.21
C TYR A 77 24.41 -7.90 -1.10
N SER A 78 23.67 -8.86 -0.53
CA SER A 78 23.02 -9.91 -1.33
C SER A 78 21.81 -9.35 -2.08
N ALA A 79 21.86 -9.40 -3.42
CA ALA A 79 20.72 -9.06 -4.26
C ALA A 79 19.50 -9.96 -3.99
N GLU A 80 19.73 -11.24 -3.66
CA GLU A 80 18.67 -12.15 -3.23
C GLU A 80 18.10 -11.76 -1.86
N GLY A 81 18.95 -11.38 -0.90
CA GLY A 81 18.50 -10.91 0.41
C GLY A 81 17.67 -9.63 0.31
N CYS A 82 18.05 -8.72 -0.59
CA CYS A 82 17.26 -7.52 -0.92
C CYS A 82 15.85 -7.88 -1.44
N TYR A 83 15.73 -8.96 -2.21
CA TYR A 83 14.45 -9.38 -2.79
C TYR A 83 13.58 -10.21 -1.84
N PHE A 84 14.16 -11.15 -1.09
CA PHE A 84 13.42 -12.13 -0.28
C PHE A 84 13.33 -11.78 1.21
N ASP A 85 14.34 -11.10 1.75
CA ASP A 85 14.53 -10.98 3.20
C ASP A 85 14.33 -9.52 3.69
N THR A 86 13.86 -8.63 2.81
CA THR A 86 13.60 -7.22 3.15
C THR A 86 12.22 -7.01 3.78
N HIS A 87 11.17 -7.59 3.18
CA HIS A 87 9.78 -7.30 3.52
C HIS A 87 9.08 -8.48 4.19
N ASP A 88 8.42 -8.23 5.32
CA ASP A 88 7.57 -9.20 6.03
C ASP A 88 6.18 -9.22 5.37
N HIS A 89 6.10 -9.94 4.25
CA HIS A 89 4.85 -10.13 3.51
C HIS A 89 3.78 -10.84 4.36
N ASP A 90 4.18 -11.72 5.28
CA ASP A 90 3.23 -12.38 6.17
C ASP A 90 2.61 -11.38 7.15
N ALA A 91 3.39 -10.46 7.71
CA ALA A 91 2.85 -9.38 8.52
C ALA A 91 1.92 -8.48 7.70
N LEU A 92 2.34 -8.07 6.50
CA LEU A 92 1.50 -7.28 5.58
C LEU A 92 0.14 -7.95 5.34
N ASN A 93 0.12 -9.26 5.06
CA ASN A 93 -1.11 -10.02 4.89
C ASN A 93 -1.94 -10.00 6.17
N ARG A 94 -1.37 -10.46 7.29
CA ARG A 94 -2.10 -10.63 8.56
C ARG A 94 -2.71 -9.35 9.11
N VAL A 95 -1.99 -8.22 9.06
CA VAL A 95 -2.40 -7.00 9.78
C VAL A 95 -3.01 -5.93 8.89
N LEU A 96 -2.79 -5.98 7.57
CA LEU A 96 -3.32 -4.99 6.63
C LEU A 96 -4.26 -5.61 5.61
N LEU A 97 -3.80 -6.59 4.84
CA LEU A 97 -4.58 -7.10 3.72
C LEU A 97 -5.77 -7.93 4.22
N ASP A 98 -5.55 -9.00 4.98
CA ASP A 98 -6.61 -9.90 5.44
C ASP A 98 -7.76 -9.17 6.16
N PRO A 99 -7.51 -8.23 7.09
CA PRO A 99 -8.60 -7.47 7.74
C PRO A 99 -9.39 -6.55 6.79
N LEU A 100 -8.77 -6.12 5.68
CA LEU A 100 -9.41 -5.32 4.61
C LEU A 100 -9.93 -6.18 3.46
N GLY A 101 -9.95 -7.50 3.62
CA GLY A 101 -10.38 -8.46 2.61
C GLY A 101 -11.81 -8.97 2.74
N PRO A 102 -12.19 -9.91 1.86
CA PRO A 102 -13.43 -10.65 2.01
C PRO A 102 -13.52 -11.27 3.41
N GLY A 103 -14.57 -10.95 4.16
CA GLY A 103 -14.77 -11.47 5.52
C GLY A 103 -13.87 -10.87 6.61
N GLY A 104 -13.05 -9.87 6.28
CA GLY A 104 -12.21 -9.16 7.25
C GLY A 104 -13.03 -8.25 8.19
N ASP A 105 -12.52 -8.01 9.40
CA ASP A 105 -13.20 -7.25 10.44
C ASP A 105 -12.92 -5.73 10.39
N ARG A 106 -12.15 -5.30 9.38
CA ARG A 106 -11.73 -3.91 9.14
C ARG A 106 -10.89 -3.29 10.26
N ARG A 107 -10.30 -4.10 11.15
CA ARG A 107 -9.29 -3.66 12.12
C ARG A 107 -7.90 -3.93 11.56
N PHE A 108 -7.22 -2.87 11.14
CA PHE A 108 -5.96 -3.01 10.42
C PHE A 108 -4.86 -2.13 11.01
N GLN A 109 -3.61 -2.44 10.64
CA GLN A 109 -2.42 -1.67 10.98
C GLN A 109 -1.70 -1.22 9.70
N HIS A 110 -1.18 0.01 9.72
CA HIS A 110 -0.49 0.60 8.56
C HIS A 110 1.00 0.22 8.47
N ALA A 111 1.59 -0.26 9.57
CA ALA A 111 3.01 -0.59 9.69
C ALA A 111 3.21 -1.62 10.81
N VAL A 112 4.33 -2.36 10.79
CA VAL A 112 4.64 -3.40 11.79
C VAL A 112 5.71 -2.95 12.80
N ASP A 113 6.39 -1.82 12.55
CA ASP A 113 7.44 -1.28 13.41
C ASP A 113 7.45 0.26 13.39
N ASP A 114 6.91 0.92 14.42
CA ASP A 114 7.24 2.34 14.69
C ASP A 114 7.34 2.60 16.21
N PRO A 115 8.55 2.70 16.79
CA PRO A 115 8.71 3.09 18.20
C PRO A 115 8.33 4.57 18.46
N ARG A 116 8.01 5.36 17.44
CA ARG A 116 7.57 6.76 17.56
C ARG A 116 6.08 6.98 17.31
N ARG A 117 5.30 5.94 17.00
CA ARG A 117 3.84 6.03 16.84
C ARG A 117 3.16 4.88 17.58
N PRO A 118 2.32 5.15 18.59
CA PRO A 118 1.51 4.09 19.18
C PRO A 118 0.68 3.43 18.08
N VAL A 119 0.63 2.09 18.10
CA VAL A 119 -0.17 1.26 17.19
C VAL A 119 -1.66 1.57 17.36
N TRP A 120 -2.14 2.58 16.63
CA TRP A 120 -3.56 2.86 16.52
C TRP A 120 -4.19 1.84 15.56
N GLN A 121 -5.12 1.02 16.06
CA GLN A 121 -6.00 0.24 15.21
C GLN A 121 -6.92 1.21 14.46
N ALA A 122 -6.70 1.36 13.16
CA ALA A 122 -7.63 2.10 12.32
C ALA A 122 -8.82 1.19 11.97
N ARG A 123 -10.03 1.75 11.97
CA ARG A 123 -11.25 1.06 11.53
C ARG A 123 -11.74 1.69 10.23
N ALA A 124 -11.74 0.90 9.15
CA ALA A 124 -12.33 1.33 7.88
C ALA A 124 -13.87 1.28 7.96
N ARG A 125 -14.56 2.33 7.48
CA ARG A 125 -16.02 2.36 7.39
C ARG A 125 -16.55 1.56 6.22
#